data_AF-A0A645HB79-F1
#
_entry.id   AF-A0A645HB79-F1
#
_cell.length_a   1.000
_cell.length_b   1.000
_cell.length_c   1.000
_cell.angle_alpha   90.00
_cell.angle_beta   90.00
_cell.angle_gamma   90.00
#
_symmetry.space_group_name_H-M   'P 1'
#
loop_
_entity.id
_entity.type
_entity.pdbx_description
1 polymer ?
#
loop_
_entity_poly.entity_id
_entity_poly.type
_entity_poly.pdbx_seq_one_letter_code
_entity_poly.pdbx_strand_id
1 'polypeptide(L)'
;MIKSLYGRHGKDINFVGVIITNENVTLADKKRSSSFAVKIAGMFGVDGLVISEEGFGNPDADLIMNCRRAEMAGIKTVLITDEFAGRDGASQSLADAAAEANAVVTAGNANMIVTLLPMQRLIGYDEYANVIAGGFDGSLKPDGSIEVELQAITGATCELGFNRLGAETW
;
A
#
# COMPACT_ATOMS: atom_id res chain seq x y z
N MET A 1 -7.64 -7.36 -5.30
CA MET A 1 -8.73 -7.05 -4.33
C MET A 1 -10.16 -7.10 -4.92
N ILE A 2 -10.56 -6.19 -5.81
CA ILE A 2 -11.97 -6.02 -6.24
C ILE A 2 -12.63 -7.31 -6.77
N LYS A 3 -11.90 -8.11 -7.58
CA LYS A 3 -12.40 -9.39 -8.07
C LYS A 3 -12.76 -10.36 -6.93
N SER A 4 -12.02 -10.35 -5.83
CA SER A 4 -12.29 -11.17 -4.65
C SER A 4 -13.56 -10.71 -3.93
N LEU A 5 -13.79 -9.39 -3.82
CA LEU A 5 -15.02 -8.83 -3.26
C LEU A 5 -16.25 -9.19 -4.10
N TYR A 6 -16.15 -9.10 -5.43
CA TYR A 6 -17.20 -9.60 -6.33
C TYR A 6 -17.43 -11.11 -6.18
N GLY A 7 -16.37 -11.90 -5.99
CA GLY A 7 -16.49 -13.34 -5.78
C GLY A 7 -17.23 -13.74 -4.49
N ARG A 8 -17.28 -12.82 -3.51
CA ARG A 8 -17.94 -12.97 -2.20
C ARG A 8 -19.30 -12.24 -2.14
N HIS A 9 -19.60 -11.37 -3.11
CA HIS A 9 -20.86 -10.65 -3.20
C HIS A 9 -22.07 -11.61 -3.23
N GLY A 10 -23.07 -11.31 -2.40
CA GLY A 10 -24.31 -12.11 -2.28
C GLY A 10 -24.13 -13.46 -1.59
N LYS A 11 -22.93 -13.77 -1.08
CA LYS A 11 -22.65 -14.99 -0.30
C LYS A 11 -22.56 -14.67 1.18
N ASP A 12 -21.57 -13.87 1.53
CA ASP A 12 -21.25 -13.49 2.90
C ASP A 12 -20.99 -11.99 3.06
N ILE A 13 -20.84 -11.27 1.95
CA ILE A 13 -20.84 -9.80 1.92
C ILE A 13 -21.75 -9.28 0.81
N ASN A 14 -22.25 -8.05 0.96
CA ASN A 14 -22.86 -7.29 -0.14
C ASN A 14 -21.88 -6.23 -0.62
N PHE A 15 -21.11 -6.54 -1.66
CA PHE A 15 -20.24 -5.54 -2.28
C PHE A 15 -21.08 -4.46 -2.98
N VAL A 16 -21.12 -3.25 -2.43
CA VAL A 16 -21.98 -2.14 -2.89
C VAL A 16 -21.33 -1.32 -4.00
N GLY A 17 -20.01 -1.13 -3.96
CA GLY A 17 -19.30 -0.35 -4.98
C GLY A 17 -17.89 0.03 -4.58
N VAL A 18 -17.29 0.92 -5.38
CA VAL A 18 -15.95 1.48 -5.17
C VAL A 18 -16.05 2.99 -5.07
N ILE A 19 -15.42 3.56 -4.04
CA ILE A 19 -15.23 5.00 -3.89
C ILE A 19 -13.77 5.28 -4.27
N ILE A 20 -13.56 6.05 -5.33
CA ILE A 20 -12.23 6.43 -5.79
C ILE A 20 -11.90 7.80 -5.21
N THR A 21 -10.74 7.91 -4.59
CA THR A 21 -10.22 9.16 -4.04
C THR A 21 -8.91 9.53 -4.71
N ASN A 22 -8.65 10.83 -4.84
CA ASN A 22 -7.33 11.31 -5.24
C ASN A 22 -6.46 11.44 -4.00
N GLU A 23 -5.21 11.00 -4.12
CA GLU A 23 -4.18 11.20 -3.10
C GLU A 23 -3.47 12.52 -3.36
N ASN A 24 -3.92 13.53 -2.64
CA ASN A 24 -3.42 14.87 -2.82
C ASN A 24 -2.20 15.09 -1.93
N VAL A 25 -1.30 15.96 -2.35
CA VAL A 25 -0.11 16.31 -1.54
C VAL A 25 -0.42 17.31 -0.43
N THR A 26 -1.52 18.08 -0.56
CA THR A 26 -1.87 19.09 0.45
C THR A 26 -2.83 18.53 1.50
N LEU A 27 -2.55 18.82 2.77
CA LEU A 27 -3.40 18.38 3.89
C LEU A 27 -4.86 18.86 3.77
N ALA A 28 -5.08 20.05 3.20
CA ALA A 28 -6.43 20.59 3.03
C ALA A 28 -7.26 19.77 2.03
N ASP A 29 -6.62 19.32 0.95
CA ASP A 29 -7.27 18.50 -0.07
C ASP A 29 -7.48 17.07 0.43
N LYS A 30 -6.53 16.48 1.17
CA LYS A 30 -6.72 15.18 1.86
C LYS A 30 -7.95 15.22 2.78
N LYS A 31 -8.05 16.25 3.62
CA LYS A 31 -9.20 16.48 4.51
C LYS A 31 -10.51 16.62 3.75
N ARG A 32 -10.52 17.27 2.59
CA ARG A 32 -11.74 17.40 1.78
C ARG A 32 -12.13 16.08 1.14
N SER A 33 -11.17 15.42 0.49
CA SER A 33 -11.32 14.13 -0.20
C SER A 33 -11.88 13.09 0.77
N SER A 34 -11.23 12.93 1.93
CA SER A 34 -11.64 11.96 2.94
C SER A 34 -13.03 12.24 3.54
N SER A 35 -13.37 13.51 3.79
CA SER A 35 -14.71 13.87 4.31
C SER A 35 -15.81 13.48 3.30
N PHE A 36 -15.54 13.68 2.02
CA PHE A 36 -16.50 13.37 0.97
C PHE A 36 -16.62 11.87 0.74
N ALA A 37 -15.51 11.13 0.77
CA ALA A 37 -15.51 9.67 0.69
C ALA A 37 -16.35 9.02 1.81
N VAL A 38 -16.12 9.42 3.06
CA VAL A 38 -16.89 8.91 4.21
C VAL A 38 -18.36 9.30 4.13
N LYS A 39 -18.67 10.53 3.66
CA LYS A 39 -20.07 10.94 3.43
C LYS A 39 -20.76 10.06 2.40
N ILE A 40 -20.10 9.75 1.28
CA ILE A 40 -20.64 8.86 0.25
C ILE A 40 -20.86 7.45 0.82
N ALA A 41 -19.89 6.90 1.55
CA ALA A 41 -20.02 5.59 2.20
C ALA A 41 -21.24 5.56 3.15
N GLY A 42 -21.41 6.60 3.97
CA GLY A 42 -22.57 6.73 4.86
C GLY A 42 -23.90 6.87 4.11
N MET A 43 -23.93 7.56 2.97
CA MET A 43 -25.13 7.65 2.13
C MET A 43 -25.53 6.30 1.50
N PHE A 44 -24.56 5.45 1.20
CA PHE A 44 -24.81 4.08 0.75
C PHE A 44 -25.19 3.13 1.89
N GLY A 45 -25.02 3.54 3.15
CA GLY A 45 -25.38 2.72 4.31
C GLY A 45 -24.55 1.44 4.43
N VAL A 46 -23.27 1.48 4.03
CA VAL A 46 -22.39 0.31 4.12
C VAL A 46 -21.94 0.05 5.56
N ASP A 47 -21.82 -1.22 5.93
CA ASP A 47 -21.33 -1.63 7.26
C ASP A 47 -19.80 -1.50 7.39
N GLY A 48 -19.09 -1.57 6.27
CA GLY A 48 -17.64 -1.48 6.28
C GLY A 48 -17.00 -1.13 4.93
N LEU A 49 -15.72 -0.77 5.00
CA LEU A 49 -14.86 -0.38 3.90
C LEU A 49 -13.56 -1.20 3.92
N VAL A 50 -13.16 -1.67 2.73
CA VAL A 50 -11.78 -2.10 2.49
C VAL A 50 -11.08 -0.93 1.81
N ILE A 51 -10.05 -0.39 2.46
CA ILE A 51 -9.36 0.82 2.02
C ILE A 51 -7.95 0.41 1.58
N SER A 52 -7.58 0.80 0.37
CA SER A 52 -6.23 0.68 -0.16
C SER A 52 -5.77 2.03 -0.69
N GLU A 53 -4.46 2.20 -0.79
CA GLU A 53 -3.80 3.37 -1.36
C GLU A 53 -2.94 2.97 -2.57
N GLU A 54 -2.25 3.93 -3.17
CA GLU A 54 -1.19 3.67 -4.14
C GLU A 54 0.09 4.42 -3.77
N GLY A 55 1.16 3.68 -3.53
CA GLY A 55 2.43 4.24 -3.11
C GLY A 55 2.51 4.42 -1.60
N PHE A 56 3.52 5.18 -1.14
CA PHE A 56 3.92 5.19 0.27
C PHE A 56 4.32 6.57 0.79
N GLY A 57 4.28 6.73 2.11
CA GLY A 57 4.69 7.92 2.84
C GLY A 57 3.59 9.00 2.87
N ASN A 58 3.41 9.74 1.78
CA ASN A 58 2.33 10.73 1.70
C ASN A 58 0.93 10.10 1.60
N PRO A 59 0.73 9.06 0.76
CA PRO A 59 -0.47 8.23 0.73
C PRO A 59 -0.93 7.75 2.12
N ASP A 60 0.00 7.34 2.99
CA ASP A 60 -0.34 6.76 4.30
C ASP A 60 -1.24 7.69 5.12
N ALA A 61 -1.07 9.01 4.98
CA ALA A 61 -1.90 10.01 5.63
C ALA A 61 -3.34 10.04 5.08
N ASP A 62 -3.55 9.79 3.78
CA ASP A 62 -4.88 9.60 3.20
C ASP A 62 -5.52 8.29 3.71
N LEU A 63 -4.77 7.18 3.71
CA LEU A 63 -5.20 5.88 4.19
C LEU A 63 -5.71 5.96 5.64
N ILE A 64 -4.87 6.48 6.54
CA ILE A 64 -5.17 6.61 7.97
C ILE A 64 -6.30 7.62 8.21
N MET A 65 -6.35 8.72 7.45
CA MET A 65 -7.44 9.71 7.59
C MET A 65 -8.79 9.14 7.17
N ASN A 66 -8.84 8.37 6.09
CA ASN A 66 -10.04 7.66 5.65
C ASN A 66 -10.49 6.63 6.68
N CYS A 67 -9.56 5.81 7.18
CA CYS A 67 -9.81 4.84 8.25
C CYS A 67 -10.46 5.51 9.46
N ARG A 68 -9.76 6.50 10.02
CA ARG A 68 -10.17 7.18 11.25
C ARG A 68 -11.55 7.79 11.14
N ARG A 69 -11.83 8.49 10.03
CA ARG A 69 -13.12 9.16 9.85
C ARG A 69 -14.26 8.19 9.58
N ALA A 70 -14.01 7.09 8.87
CA ALA A 70 -15.01 6.05 8.66
C ALA A 70 -15.36 5.36 9.99
N GLU A 71 -14.35 4.95 10.79
CA GLU A 71 -14.56 4.34 12.11
C GLU A 71 -15.29 5.28 13.06
N MET A 72 -14.92 6.56 13.10
CA MET A 72 -15.64 7.59 13.89
C MET A 72 -17.09 7.81 13.43
N ALA A 73 -17.41 7.50 12.16
CA ALA A 73 -18.76 7.55 11.61
C ALA A 73 -19.53 6.23 11.80
N GLY A 74 -18.93 5.23 12.47
CA GLY A 74 -19.55 3.93 12.73
C GLY A 74 -19.42 2.92 11.59
N ILE A 75 -18.56 3.18 10.59
CA ILE A 75 -18.30 2.29 9.46
C ILE A 75 -16.98 1.55 9.72
N LYS A 76 -17.01 0.21 9.74
CA LYS A 76 -15.81 -0.59 10.00
C LYS A 76 -14.82 -0.58 8.86
N THR A 77 -13.53 -0.64 9.17
CA THR A 77 -12.48 -0.53 8.18
C THR A 77 -11.47 -1.66 8.26
N VAL A 78 -11.01 -2.10 7.10
CA VAL A 78 -9.81 -2.93 6.94
C VAL A 78 -8.92 -2.22 5.94
N LEU A 79 -7.66 -2.04 6.32
CA LEU A 79 -6.66 -1.38 5.48
C LEU A 79 -5.82 -2.41 4.75
N ILE A 80 -5.47 -2.13 3.50
CA ILE A 80 -4.50 -2.87 2.72
C ILE A 80 -3.43 -1.87 2.27
N THR A 81 -2.20 -2.06 2.71
CA THR A 81 -1.08 -1.16 2.43
C THR A 81 0.21 -1.97 2.30
N ASP A 82 1.27 -1.38 1.77
CA ASP A 82 2.61 -1.91 1.94
C ASP A 82 3.29 -1.33 3.18
N GLU A 83 4.51 -1.78 3.48
CA GLU A 83 5.22 -1.31 4.66
C GLU A 83 6.64 -0.87 4.31
N PHE A 84 7.06 0.23 4.91
CA PHE A 84 8.43 0.74 4.84
C PHE A 84 9.08 0.64 6.22
N ALA A 85 9.17 -0.61 6.70
CA ALA A 85 9.59 -0.93 8.07
C ALA A 85 11.11 -1.10 8.23
N GLY A 86 11.92 -0.61 7.28
CA GLY A 86 13.37 -0.83 7.27
C GLY A 86 13.76 -2.26 6.87
N ARG A 87 15.04 -2.49 6.60
CA ARG A 87 15.55 -3.76 6.01
C ARG A 87 15.31 -4.99 6.88
N ASP A 88 15.27 -4.79 8.20
CA ASP A 88 15.02 -5.81 9.21
C ASP A 88 13.55 -5.88 9.65
N GLY A 89 12.69 -4.99 9.13
CA GLY A 89 11.29 -4.90 9.50
C GLY A 89 11.04 -4.35 10.91
N ALA A 90 12.03 -3.73 11.56
CA ALA A 90 11.93 -3.27 12.94
C ALA A 90 11.53 -1.79 13.09
N SER A 91 11.46 -1.04 11.99
CA SER A 91 11.05 0.37 12.01
C SER A 91 9.54 0.51 11.98
N GLN A 92 9.05 1.70 12.29
CA GLN A 92 7.64 2.02 12.12
C GLN A 92 7.25 1.87 10.63
N SER A 93 6.26 1.01 10.36
CA SER A 93 5.89 0.61 9.00
C SER A 93 5.30 1.72 8.13
N LEU A 94 4.45 2.56 8.72
CA LEU A 94 3.70 3.62 8.02
C LEU A 94 4.08 5.00 8.56
N ALA A 95 4.04 6.01 7.72
CA ALA A 95 4.33 7.39 8.09
C ALA A 95 3.25 8.02 9.00
N ASP A 96 2.02 7.52 8.95
CA ASP A 96 0.92 7.93 9.82
C ASP A 96 0.29 6.71 10.53
N ALA A 97 -0.35 6.94 11.68
CA ALA A 97 -0.99 5.89 12.45
C ALA A 97 -2.17 6.43 13.26
N ALA A 98 -3.18 5.59 13.46
CA ALA A 98 -4.34 5.89 14.30
C ALA A 98 -4.76 4.65 15.10
N ALA A 99 -5.28 4.85 16.31
CA ALA A 99 -5.75 3.74 17.15
C ALA A 99 -6.98 3.04 16.54
N GLU A 100 -7.73 3.77 15.71
CA GLU A 100 -8.84 3.29 14.89
C GLU A 100 -8.39 2.30 13.80
N ALA A 101 -7.13 2.40 13.32
CA ALA A 101 -6.55 1.53 12.30
C ALA A 101 -6.02 0.22 12.91
N ASN A 102 -6.95 -0.59 13.44
CA ASN A 102 -6.62 -1.84 14.16
C ASN A 102 -6.76 -3.12 13.33
N ALA A 103 -7.15 -3.00 12.06
CA ALA A 103 -7.23 -4.11 11.10
C ALA A 103 -6.49 -3.72 9.81
N VAL A 104 -5.23 -4.17 9.71
CA VAL A 104 -4.32 -3.82 8.62
C VAL A 104 -3.74 -5.09 8.01
N VAL A 105 -3.76 -5.18 6.70
CA VAL A 105 -3.16 -6.26 5.90
C VAL A 105 -2.01 -5.66 5.10
N THR A 106 -0.81 -6.16 5.34
CA THR A 106 0.39 -5.76 4.61
C THR A 106 0.52 -6.52 3.29
N ALA A 107 0.89 -5.81 2.23
CA ALA A 107 1.30 -6.34 0.95
C ALA A 107 2.80 -6.68 0.90
N GLY A 108 3.54 -6.44 1.98
CA GLY A 108 4.96 -6.75 2.13
C GLY A 108 5.81 -5.54 2.52
N ASN A 109 7.00 -5.82 3.08
CA ASN A 109 7.97 -4.78 3.41
C ASN A 109 8.81 -4.41 2.19
N ALA A 110 8.66 -3.18 1.71
CA ALA A 110 9.32 -2.64 0.53
C ALA A 110 10.83 -2.36 0.75
N ASN A 111 11.27 -2.28 2.00
CA ASN A 111 12.69 -2.11 2.34
C ASN A 111 13.49 -3.43 2.40
N MET A 112 12.84 -4.59 2.21
CA MET A 112 13.55 -5.87 2.19
C MET A 112 14.63 -5.87 1.09
N ILE A 113 15.85 -6.30 1.42
CA ILE A 113 16.92 -6.42 0.43
C ILE A 113 16.68 -7.64 -0.45
N VAL A 114 16.80 -7.43 -1.76
CA VAL A 114 16.76 -8.47 -2.78
C VAL A 114 18.00 -8.39 -3.66
N THR A 115 18.39 -9.55 -4.20
CA THR A 115 19.48 -9.65 -5.17
C THR A 115 18.92 -10.07 -6.52
N LEU A 116 19.04 -9.19 -7.51
CA LEU A 116 18.82 -9.52 -8.91
C LEU A 116 20.13 -10.07 -9.48
N LEU A 117 20.07 -11.27 -10.06
CA LEU A 117 21.23 -11.88 -10.71
C LEU A 117 21.65 -11.08 -11.96
N PRO A 118 22.87 -11.27 -12.49
CA PRO A 118 23.28 -10.62 -13.73
C PRO A 118 22.32 -10.95 -14.88
N MET A 119 21.86 -9.93 -15.59
CA MET A 119 20.90 -10.09 -16.69
C MET A 119 21.61 -10.39 -18.01
N GLN A 120 21.05 -11.31 -18.80
CA GLN A 120 21.58 -11.62 -20.15
C GLN A 120 21.43 -10.47 -21.14
N ARG A 121 20.46 -9.58 -20.89
CA ARG A 121 20.13 -8.45 -21.74
C ARG A 121 19.88 -7.23 -20.88
N LEU A 122 20.65 -6.18 -21.12
CA LEU A 122 20.46 -4.86 -20.50
C LEU A 122 19.66 -3.96 -21.45
N ILE A 123 18.67 -3.23 -20.91
CA ILE A 123 17.93 -2.19 -21.61
C ILE A 123 18.02 -0.93 -20.74
N GLY A 124 18.67 0.11 -21.27
CA GLY A 124 18.96 1.33 -20.51
C GLY A 124 20.35 1.30 -19.88
N TYR A 125 20.46 1.91 -18.71
CA TYR A 125 21.71 2.24 -18.00
C TYR A 125 21.66 1.61 -16.60
N ASP A 126 22.51 0.63 -16.33
CA ASP A 126 22.53 -0.13 -15.08
C ASP A 126 23.16 0.63 -13.92
N GLU A 127 24.02 1.63 -14.20
CA GLU A 127 24.68 2.45 -13.20
C GLU A 127 23.69 3.19 -12.29
N TYR A 128 22.48 3.46 -12.77
CA TYR A 128 21.42 4.09 -11.98
C TYR A 128 20.91 3.20 -10.84
N ALA A 129 21.15 1.89 -10.88
CA ALA A 129 20.84 1.00 -9.76
C ALA A 129 21.43 1.48 -8.43
N ASN A 130 22.53 2.25 -8.47
CA ASN A 130 23.16 2.83 -7.28
C ASN A 130 22.46 4.07 -6.70
N VAL A 131 21.50 4.67 -7.42
CA VAL A 131 20.89 5.97 -7.04
C VAL A 131 19.36 6.01 -7.17
N ILE A 132 18.74 5.00 -7.79
CA ILE A 132 17.27 4.89 -7.80
C ILE A 132 16.71 4.75 -6.38
N ALA A 133 15.42 5.02 -6.21
CA ALA A 133 14.73 4.69 -4.95
C ALA A 133 14.87 3.18 -4.66
N GLY A 134 15.27 2.86 -3.42
CA GLY A 134 15.65 1.50 -3.00
C GLY A 134 17.07 1.06 -3.38
N GLY A 135 17.74 1.80 -4.26
CA GLY A 135 19.16 1.65 -4.55
C GLY A 135 20.04 2.44 -3.59
N PHE A 136 21.32 2.07 -3.56
CA PHE A 136 22.36 2.74 -2.77
C PHE A 136 23.73 2.55 -3.41
N ASP A 137 24.71 3.34 -2.97
CA ASP A 137 26.07 3.20 -3.48
C ASP A 137 26.58 1.76 -3.28
N GLY A 138 27.01 1.12 -4.37
CA GLY A 138 27.39 -0.29 -4.40
C GLY A 138 26.24 -1.29 -4.57
N SER A 139 25.04 -0.84 -4.96
CA SER A 139 23.95 -1.71 -5.40
C SER A 139 24.34 -2.53 -6.64
N LEU A 140 24.93 -1.90 -7.66
CA LEU A 140 25.47 -2.61 -8.82
C LEU A 140 26.83 -3.24 -8.46
N LYS A 141 26.89 -4.57 -8.47
CA LYS A 141 28.09 -5.34 -8.13
C LYS A 141 29.02 -5.50 -9.34
N PRO A 142 30.33 -5.75 -9.14
CA PRO A 142 31.28 -5.96 -10.24
C PRO A 142 30.97 -7.14 -11.17
N ASP A 143 30.21 -8.13 -10.68
CA ASP A 143 29.76 -9.29 -11.46
C ASP A 143 28.47 -9.02 -12.26
N GLY A 144 27.93 -7.80 -12.18
CA GLY A 144 26.69 -7.38 -12.84
C GLY A 144 25.41 -7.72 -12.08
N SER A 145 25.49 -8.32 -10.88
CA SER A 145 24.34 -8.50 -10.00
C SER A 145 23.95 -7.17 -9.35
N ILE A 146 22.68 -7.04 -8.96
CA ILE A 146 22.14 -5.81 -8.35
C ILE A 146 21.53 -6.17 -6.99
N GLU A 147 22.03 -5.54 -5.93
CA GLU A 147 21.49 -5.63 -4.58
C GLU A 147 20.79 -4.32 -4.21
N VAL A 148 19.48 -4.38 -4.04
CA VAL A 148 18.61 -3.22 -3.83
C VAL A 148 17.49 -3.59 -2.86
N GLU A 149 16.80 -2.59 -2.32
CA GLU A 149 15.54 -2.80 -1.64
C GLU A 149 14.42 -3.16 -2.63
N LEU A 150 13.45 -3.94 -2.19
CA LEU A 150 12.35 -4.47 -3.00
C LEU A 150 11.58 -3.35 -3.74
N GLN A 151 11.48 -2.16 -3.15
CA GLN A 151 10.86 -0.97 -3.75
C GLN A 151 11.45 -0.57 -5.12
N ALA A 152 12.70 -0.96 -5.42
CA ALA A 152 13.32 -0.72 -6.73
C ALA A 152 12.58 -1.48 -7.86
N ILE A 153 11.80 -2.50 -7.52
CA ILE A 153 10.93 -3.24 -8.43
C ILE A 153 9.51 -2.68 -8.29
N THR A 154 9.14 -1.77 -9.20
CA THR A 154 7.83 -1.11 -9.17
C THR A 154 6.68 -2.12 -9.10
N GLY A 155 5.81 -1.94 -8.10
CA GLY A 155 4.63 -2.80 -7.89
C GLY A 155 4.91 -4.13 -7.18
N ALA A 156 6.13 -4.38 -6.69
CA ALA A 156 6.45 -5.59 -5.94
C ALA A 156 5.60 -5.76 -4.67
N THR A 157 5.23 -4.65 -4.03
CA THR A 157 4.36 -4.58 -2.83
C THR A 157 2.98 -3.98 -3.13
N CYS A 158 2.50 -4.04 -4.38
CA CYS A 158 1.26 -3.37 -4.79
C CYS A 158 0.03 -3.79 -3.95
N GLU A 159 -0.62 -2.79 -3.33
CA GLU A 159 -1.76 -2.89 -2.40
C GLU A 159 -3.07 -3.27 -3.11
N LEU A 160 -3.15 -3.05 -4.43
CA LEU A 160 -4.34 -3.38 -5.23
C LEU A 160 -4.53 -4.91 -5.42
N GLY A 161 -3.54 -5.70 -4.99
CA GLY A 161 -3.59 -7.17 -4.94
C GLY A 161 -3.16 -7.84 -6.24
N PHE A 162 -2.10 -7.33 -6.88
CA PHE A 162 -1.41 -8.00 -7.99
C PHE A 162 -0.20 -8.82 -7.54
N ASN A 163 0.25 -8.64 -6.29
CA ASN A 163 1.33 -9.43 -5.73
C ASN A 163 0.84 -10.85 -5.36
N ARG A 164 1.79 -11.77 -5.12
CA ARG A 164 1.53 -13.15 -4.68
C ARG A 164 1.68 -13.34 -3.17
N LEU A 165 1.93 -12.25 -2.45
CA LEU A 165 2.07 -12.27 -1.00
C LEU A 165 0.67 -12.40 -0.40
N GLY A 166 0.56 -13.21 0.64
CA GLY A 166 -0.68 -13.46 1.35
C GLY A 166 -0.39 -13.61 2.83
N ALA A 167 -1.38 -13.26 3.65
CA ALA A 167 -1.33 -13.47 5.09
C ALA A 167 -2.37 -14.51 5.49
N GLU A 168 -2.00 -15.40 6.41
CA GLU A 168 -2.93 -16.32 7.08
C GLU A 168 -3.03 -15.92 8.54
N THR A 169 -4.25 -15.80 9.06
CA THR A 169 -4.49 -15.62 10.49
C THR A 169 -4.72 -16.99 11.12
N TRP A 170 -4.05 -17.25 12.25
CA TRP A 170 -4.21 -18.46 13.06
C TRP A 170 -5.33 -18.30 14.10
#